data_AF-A0A833JAH5-F1
#
_entry.id   AF-A0A833JAH5-F1
#
_cell.length_a   1.000
_cell.length_b   1.000
_cell.length_c   1.000
_cell.angle_alpha   90.00
_cell.angle_beta   90.00
_cell.angle_gamma   90.00
#
_symmetry.space_group_name_H-M   'P 1'
#
loop_
_entity.id
_entity.type
_entity.pdbx_description
1 polymer ?
#
loop_
_entity_poly.entity_id
_entity_poly.type
_entity_poly.pdbx_seq_one_letter_code
_entity_poly.pdbx_strand_id
1 'polypeptide(L)'
;MPSTQQQVAERHSTEIAFNVAGIQNGRYIGPSEIRPPVAAESTATPDDTEASERLPPEQARKRLDVLIKACDPDEHHSSIRKHKEYLVADLSPPYTLFRFVQSDSHLVSMLREHEALKERIRKIPKSKIALMCIYCKIKPDGDDEKKSCSEWTIWLEQANHENIEPDDFVAWAMRTNFKDCREKVRERRRAGRKPGAYIPAAARRVPRLSLRETAEGADITLDGREFSISKSVLDEVIAKIEQAAPAGLLHSSDDDAGADSHE
;
A
#
# COMPACT_ATOMS: atom_id res chain seq x y z
N MET A 1 -26.27 -62.86 -4.30
CA MET A 1 -26.77 -62.49 -2.96
C MET A 1 -25.61 -61.99 -2.13
N PRO A 2 -25.72 -60.95 -1.29
CA PRO A 2 -26.56 -59.74 -1.29
C PRO A 2 -25.66 -58.48 -1.48
N SER A 3 -26.07 -57.33 -2.05
CA SER A 3 -26.99 -56.28 -1.58
C SER A 3 -26.77 -55.81 -0.14
N THR A 4 -26.54 -54.49 0.06
CA THR A 4 -26.91 -53.59 1.19
C THR A 4 -26.07 -52.31 1.00
N GLN A 5 -26.64 -51.25 0.41
CA GLN A 5 -27.19 -50.04 1.07
C GLN A 5 -26.17 -49.21 1.87
N GLN A 6 -26.26 -47.89 2.09
CA GLN A 6 -26.98 -46.71 1.57
C GLN A 6 -26.77 -45.64 2.68
N GLN A 7 -26.71 -44.35 2.32
CA GLN A 7 -26.90 -43.15 3.17
C GLN A 7 -25.71 -42.77 4.09
N VAL A 8 -25.40 -41.52 4.47
CA VAL A 8 -26.14 -40.24 4.65
C VAL A 8 -25.10 -39.09 4.48
N ALA A 9 -25.28 -38.15 3.55
CA ALA A 9 -25.66 -36.74 3.74
C ALA A 9 -24.98 -35.95 4.90
N GLU A 10 -24.30 -34.85 4.57
CA GLU A 10 -24.55 -33.54 5.19
C GLU A 10 -24.00 -32.42 4.29
N ARG A 11 -24.93 -31.60 3.78
CA ARG A 11 -24.68 -30.39 3.00
C ARG A 11 -24.78 -29.21 3.97
N HIS A 12 -23.73 -28.41 4.09
CA HIS A 12 -23.86 -27.05 4.62
C HIS A 12 -23.87 -26.06 3.44
N SER A 13 -25.07 -25.78 2.94
CA SER A 13 -25.36 -24.61 2.11
C SER A 13 -25.67 -23.44 3.03
N THR A 14 -24.73 -22.50 3.14
CA THR A 14 -25.02 -21.16 3.66
C THR A 14 -25.72 -20.36 2.55
N GLU A 15 -27.05 -20.26 2.67
CA GLU A 15 -27.84 -19.27 1.94
C GLU A 15 -27.44 -17.86 2.39
N ILE A 16 -26.89 -17.08 1.47
CA ILE A 16 -26.78 -15.63 1.61
C ILE A 16 -28.14 -15.06 1.21
N ALA A 17 -28.89 -14.57 2.19
CA ALA A 17 -30.14 -13.86 1.97
C ALA A 17 -29.87 -12.56 1.19
N PHE A 18 -30.25 -12.56 -0.10
CA PHE A 18 -30.40 -11.33 -0.86
C PHE A 18 -31.74 -10.70 -0.49
N ASN A 19 -31.71 -9.55 0.19
CA ASN A 19 -32.89 -8.71 0.39
C ASN A 19 -33.29 -8.09 -0.96
N VAL A 20 -34.16 -8.80 -1.67
CA VAL A 20 -34.89 -8.27 -2.83
C VAL A 20 -36.10 -7.50 -2.29
N ALA A 21 -36.19 -6.21 -2.63
CA ALA A 21 -37.40 -5.42 -2.37
C ALA A 21 -38.57 -6.01 -3.17
N GLY A 22 -39.41 -6.80 -2.50
CA GLY A 22 -40.63 -7.38 -3.07
C GLY A 22 -41.81 -6.44 -2.89
N ILE A 23 -42.45 -6.05 -4.00
CA ILE A 23 -43.78 -5.45 -4.00
C ILE A 23 -44.79 -6.59 -3.88
N GLN A 24 -45.47 -6.72 -2.74
CA GLN A 24 -46.62 -7.60 -2.58
C GLN A 24 -47.88 -6.79 -2.25
N ASN A 25 -48.95 -7.03 -3.02
CA ASN A 25 -50.32 -6.58 -2.77
C ASN A 25 -50.60 -5.06 -2.75
N GLY A 26 -49.97 -4.30 -3.65
CA GLY A 26 -50.46 -2.96 -4.02
C GLY A 26 -50.55 -1.92 -2.88
N ARG A 27 -49.94 -2.18 -1.73
CA ARG A 27 -49.83 -1.24 -0.61
C ARG A 27 -48.38 -0.80 -0.48
N TYR A 28 -48.16 0.49 -0.65
CA TYR A 28 -46.88 1.15 -0.37
C TYR A 28 -46.63 1.06 1.14
N ILE A 29 -45.68 0.23 1.56
CA ILE A 29 -45.17 0.25 2.93
C ILE A 29 -44.20 1.44 2.96
N GLY A 30 -44.62 2.52 3.61
CA GLY A 30 -43.78 3.72 3.80
C GLY A 30 -42.48 3.38 4.54
N PRO A 31 -41.47 4.27 4.48
CA PRO A 31 -40.16 4.02 5.08
C PRO A 31 -40.33 3.76 6.57
N SER A 32 -40.09 2.51 6.97
CA SER A 32 -39.98 2.12 8.37
C SER A 32 -38.96 3.04 9.04
N GLU A 33 -39.35 3.67 10.15
CA GLU A 33 -38.49 4.50 10.98
C GLU A 33 -37.14 3.79 11.19
N ILE A 34 -36.09 4.38 10.61
CA ILE A 34 -34.71 3.98 10.87
C ILE A 34 -34.44 4.36 12.33
N ARG A 35 -34.62 3.41 13.24
CA ARG A 35 -34.08 3.55 14.59
C ARG A 35 -32.57 3.75 14.47
N PRO A 36 -32.00 4.84 15.01
CA PRO A 36 -30.56 4.96 15.08
C PRO A 36 -30.01 3.76 15.87
N PRO A 37 -28.89 3.17 15.45
CA PRO A 37 -28.27 2.11 16.23
C PRO A 37 -27.96 2.66 17.62
N VAL A 38 -28.52 2.01 18.64
CA VAL A 38 -28.16 2.22 20.03
C VAL A 38 -26.65 2.04 20.10
N ALA A 39 -25.95 3.09 20.51
CA ALA A 39 -24.52 3.04 20.74
C ALA A 39 -24.28 1.95 21.79
N ALA A 40 -23.79 0.79 21.33
CA ALA A 40 -23.19 -0.17 22.22
C ALA A 40 -21.96 0.53 22.79
N GLU A 41 -22.02 0.88 24.07
CA GLU A 41 -20.87 1.27 24.87
C GLU A 41 -19.87 0.12 24.83
N SER A 42 -18.99 0.17 23.83
CA SER A 42 -17.86 -0.74 23.67
C SER A 42 -16.79 -0.37 24.69
N THR A 43 -17.04 -0.74 25.95
CA THR A 43 -16.03 -0.81 26.99
C THR A 43 -15.18 -2.06 26.77
N ALA A 44 -14.35 -2.02 25.74
CA ALA A 44 -13.27 -2.98 25.56
C ALA A 44 -12.20 -2.32 24.68
N THR A 45 -11.24 -1.67 25.31
CA THR A 45 -9.88 -1.57 24.78
C THR A 45 -9.17 -2.86 25.15
N PRO A 46 -8.95 -3.83 24.24
CA PRO A 46 -7.89 -4.80 24.42
C PRO A 46 -6.60 -4.11 23.96
N ASP A 47 -5.98 -3.36 24.85
CA ASP A 47 -4.61 -2.85 24.68
C ASP A 47 -3.59 -3.87 25.24
N ASP A 48 -3.95 -5.15 25.20
CA ASP A 48 -3.02 -6.26 25.36
C ASP A 48 -2.48 -6.60 23.97
N THR A 49 -1.68 -5.67 23.44
CA THR A 49 -0.69 -6.03 22.43
C THR A 49 0.25 -7.00 23.13
N GLU A 50 0.00 -8.30 22.98
CA GLU A 50 0.94 -9.36 23.34
C GLU A 50 2.33 -8.86 22.93
N ALA A 51 3.20 -8.66 23.93
CA ALA A 51 4.58 -8.30 23.73
C ALA A 51 5.25 -9.49 23.04
N SER A 52 5.02 -9.61 21.74
CA SER A 52 5.72 -10.49 20.82
C SER A 52 7.18 -10.30 21.15
N GLU A 53 7.79 -11.35 21.69
CA GLU A 53 9.09 -11.36 22.34
C GLU A 53 10.13 -10.83 21.34
N ARG A 54 10.34 -9.51 21.36
CA ARG A 54 11.25 -8.86 20.42
C ARG A 54 12.63 -9.36 20.77
N LEU A 55 13.25 -10.02 19.80
CA LEU A 55 14.64 -10.46 19.92
C LEU A 55 15.50 -9.27 20.35
N PRO A 56 16.43 -9.45 21.30
CA PRO A 56 17.41 -8.44 21.63
C PRO A 56 18.12 -7.94 20.35
N PRO A 57 18.42 -6.63 20.21
CA PRO A 57 18.95 -6.05 18.97
C PRO A 57 20.19 -6.78 18.41
N GLU A 58 21.07 -7.27 19.28
CA GLU A 58 22.25 -8.04 18.87
C GLU A 58 21.91 -9.39 18.25
N GLN A 59 20.92 -10.11 18.81
CA GLN A 59 20.47 -11.39 18.26
C GLN A 59 19.72 -11.18 16.94
N ALA A 60 18.89 -10.14 16.88
CA ALA A 60 18.21 -9.72 15.66
C ALA A 60 19.22 -9.42 14.54
N ARG A 61 20.30 -8.70 14.85
CA ARG A 61 21.38 -8.41 13.89
C ARG A 61 22.09 -9.67 13.42
N LYS A 62 22.53 -10.53 14.34
CA LYS A 62 23.18 -11.82 13.99
C LYS A 62 22.28 -12.68 13.10
N ARG A 63 20.98 -12.76 13.41
CA ARG A 63 20.02 -13.51 12.60
C ARG A 63 19.82 -12.88 11.23
N LEU A 64 19.72 -11.55 11.16
CA LEU A 64 19.65 -10.82 9.89
C LEU A 64 20.87 -11.10 9.01
N ASP A 65 22.07 -11.05 9.58
CA ASP A 65 23.32 -11.32 8.85
C ASP A 65 23.36 -12.75 8.29
N VAL A 66 22.92 -13.75 9.06
CA VAL A 66 22.80 -15.15 8.61
C VAL A 66 21.81 -15.27 7.44
N LEU A 67 20.66 -14.60 7.51
CA LEU A 67 19.65 -14.64 6.45
C LEU A 67 20.10 -13.90 5.19
N ILE A 68 20.80 -12.76 5.33
CA ILE A 68 21.40 -12.05 4.21
C ILE A 68 22.46 -12.93 3.53
N LYS A 69 23.32 -13.61 4.30
CA LYS A 69 24.31 -14.55 3.77
C LYS A 69 23.67 -15.75 3.07
N ALA A 70 22.54 -16.25 3.56
CA ALA A 70 21.76 -17.29 2.86
C ALA A 70 21.17 -16.78 1.53
N CYS A 71 21.01 -15.47 1.39
CA CYS A 71 20.66 -14.83 0.13
C CYS A 71 21.89 -14.52 -0.73
N ASP A 72 23.11 -14.94 -0.37
CA ASP A 72 24.24 -14.69 -1.26
C ASP A 72 24.04 -15.46 -2.59
N PRO A 73 24.29 -14.79 -3.73
CA PRO A 73 24.19 -15.41 -5.03
C PRO A 73 25.22 -16.54 -5.19
N ASP A 74 24.78 -17.72 -5.61
CA ASP A 74 25.69 -18.76 -6.08
C ASP A 74 26.21 -18.36 -7.46
N GLU A 75 27.44 -18.71 -7.86
CA GLU A 75 28.04 -18.25 -9.14
C GLU A 75 27.22 -18.59 -10.42
N HIS A 76 26.12 -19.33 -10.31
CA HIS A 76 25.25 -19.79 -11.40
C HIS A 76 23.96 -18.97 -11.64
N HIS A 77 23.96 -17.65 -11.39
CA HIS A 77 22.79 -16.77 -11.58
C HIS A 77 22.19 -16.69 -13.00
N SER A 78 22.88 -17.19 -14.02
CA SER A 78 22.49 -16.99 -15.42
C SER A 78 21.29 -17.82 -15.89
N SER A 79 20.78 -18.77 -15.09
CA SER A 79 19.78 -19.76 -15.55
C SER A 79 18.40 -19.67 -14.89
N ILE A 80 18.19 -18.74 -13.94
CA ILE A 80 16.92 -18.56 -13.20
C ILE A 80 15.70 -18.41 -14.12
N ARG A 81 15.92 -17.93 -15.35
CA ARG A 81 14.85 -17.54 -16.27
C ARG A 81 14.15 -18.71 -16.99
N LYS A 82 14.66 -19.94 -16.95
CA LYS A 82 14.13 -21.03 -17.82
C LYS A 82 13.23 -22.05 -17.13
N HIS A 83 13.41 -22.29 -15.83
CA HIS A 83 12.60 -23.29 -15.13
C HIS A 83 12.05 -22.74 -13.82
N LYS A 84 10.74 -22.90 -13.64
CA LYS A 84 10.01 -22.49 -12.43
C LYS A 84 10.64 -23.07 -11.16
N GLU A 85 11.11 -24.32 -11.21
CA GLU A 85 11.71 -25.02 -10.07
C GLU A 85 12.94 -24.29 -9.53
N TYR A 86 13.91 -23.95 -10.38
CA TYR A 86 15.09 -23.19 -9.98
C TYR A 86 14.74 -21.81 -9.46
N LEU A 87 13.83 -21.10 -10.15
CA LEU A 87 13.37 -19.79 -9.70
C LEU A 87 12.72 -19.85 -8.31
N VAL A 88 11.86 -20.84 -8.06
CA VAL A 88 11.17 -20.97 -6.78
C VAL A 88 12.15 -21.35 -5.67
N ALA A 89 13.11 -22.24 -5.93
CA ALA A 89 14.17 -22.57 -4.99
C ALA A 89 14.99 -21.34 -4.61
N ASP A 90 15.38 -20.52 -5.59
CA ASP A 90 16.14 -19.28 -5.38
C ASP A 90 15.36 -18.21 -4.61
N LEU A 91 14.02 -18.27 -4.63
CA LEU A 91 13.17 -17.35 -3.88
C LEU A 91 12.94 -17.77 -2.43
N SER A 92 13.32 -18.99 -2.04
CA SER A 92 13.16 -19.46 -0.65
C SER A 92 13.96 -18.62 0.36
N PRO A 93 15.28 -18.38 0.21
CA PRO A 93 16.00 -17.52 1.16
C PRO A 93 15.44 -16.08 1.25
N PRO A 94 15.12 -15.40 0.12
CA PRO A 94 14.41 -14.12 0.16
C PRO A 94 13.06 -14.16 0.88
N TYR A 95 12.32 -15.26 0.79
CA TYR A 95 11.04 -15.41 1.49
C TYR A 95 11.23 -15.51 3.01
N THR A 96 12.21 -16.31 3.46
CA THR A 96 12.57 -16.41 4.88
C THR A 96 13.01 -15.05 5.44
N LEU A 97 13.84 -14.32 4.69
CA LEU A 97 14.26 -12.96 5.05
C LEU A 97 13.06 -12.00 5.11
N PHE A 98 12.17 -12.08 4.12
CA PHE A 98 10.96 -11.25 4.06
C PHE A 98 10.06 -11.45 5.27
N ARG A 99 9.77 -12.71 5.63
CA ARG A 99 8.98 -13.08 6.81
C ARG A 99 9.59 -12.57 8.11
N PHE A 100 10.91 -12.68 8.25
CA PHE A 100 11.62 -12.17 9.42
C PHE A 100 11.52 -10.64 9.51
N VAL A 101 11.83 -9.94 8.42
CA VAL A 101 11.94 -8.47 8.41
C VAL A 101 10.56 -7.79 8.43
N GLN A 102 9.51 -8.41 7.90
CA GLN A 102 8.16 -7.84 7.91
C GLN A 102 7.55 -7.77 9.33
N SER A 103 8.05 -8.59 10.26
CA SER A 103 7.55 -8.61 11.64
C SER A 103 7.87 -7.34 12.43
N ASP A 104 8.93 -6.61 12.06
CA ASP A 104 9.38 -5.42 12.78
C ASP A 104 9.96 -4.34 11.84
N SER A 105 9.40 -3.13 11.94
CA SER A 105 9.87 -1.93 11.23
C SER A 105 11.34 -1.58 11.50
N HIS A 106 11.88 -1.94 12.66
CA HIS A 106 13.29 -1.74 13.00
C HIS A 106 14.20 -2.63 12.13
N LEU A 107 13.81 -3.90 11.93
CA LEU A 107 14.54 -4.84 11.06
C LEU A 107 14.59 -4.33 9.60
N VAL A 108 13.51 -3.69 9.12
CA VAL A 108 13.50 -3.07 7.79
C VAL A 108 14.55 -1.96 7.68
N SER A 109 14.71 -1.16 8.74
CA SER A 109 15.70 -0.09 8.77
C SER A 109 17.12 -0.66 8.85
N MET A 110 17.35 -1.67 9.69
CA MET A 110 18.62 -2.40 9.77
C MET A 110 19.02 -3.02 8.43
N LEU A 111 18.07 -3.65 7.72
CA LEU A 111 18.32 -4.23 6.39
C LEU A 111 18.80 -3.17 5.39
N ARG A 112 18.21 -1.95 5.41
CA ARG A 112 18.62 -0.84 4.52
C ARG A 112 19.98 -0.26 4.84
N GLU A 113 20.37 -0.32 6.11
CA GLU A 113 21.63 0.23 6.60
C GLU A 113 22.77 -0.79 6.52
N HIS A 114 22.45 -2.07 6.31
CA HIS A 114 23.42 -3.16 6.16
C HIS A 114 24.43 -2.86 5.04
N GLU A 115 25.72 -2.86 5.37
CA GLU A 115 26.81 -2.37 4.50
C GLU A 115 26.82 -3.04 3.12
N ALA A 116 26.65 -4.36 3.08
CA ALA A 116 26.65 -5.12 1.82
C ALA A 116 25.50 -4.75 0.87
N LEU A 117 24.40 -4.18 1.37
CA LEU A 117 23.16 -3.98 0.61
C LEU A 117 22.80 -2.52 0.40
N LYS A 118 23.33 -1.63 1.24
CA LYS A 118 22.96 -0.21 1.34
C LYS A 118 22.86 0.46 -0.02
N GLU A 119 23.86 0.32 -0.89
CA GLU A 119 23.85 0.96 -2.21
C GLU A 119 22.73 0.45 -3.14
N ARG A 120 22.46 -0.86 -3.08
CA ARG A 120 21.51 -1.55 -3.96
C ARG A 120 20.06 -1.24 -3.60
N ILE A 121 19.74 -1.26 -2.31
CA ILE A 121 18.35 -1.17 -1.84
C ILE A 121 17.98 0.21 -1.30
N ARG A 122 18.92 1.16 -1.17
CA ARG A 122 18.64 2.52 -0.68
C ARG A 122 17.56 3.24 -1.49
N LYS A 123 17.54 3.06 -2.82
CA LYS A 123 16.55 3.66 -3.72
C LYS A 123 15.17 3.00 -3.65
N ILE A 124 15.06 1.82 -3.02
CA ILE A 124 13.79 1.12 -2.87
C ILE A 124 13.02 1.73 -1.68
N PRO A 125 11.73 2.10 -1.86
CA PRO A 125 10.89 2.59 -0.76
C PRO A 125 10.78 1.56 0.38
N LYS A 126 10.77 2.02 1.64
CA LYS A 126 10.62 1.14 2.82
C LYS A 126 9.39 0.23 2.77
N SER A 127 8.33 0.66 2.07
CA SER A 127 7.09 -0.10 1.90
C SER A 127 7.22 -1.32 0.96
N LYS A 128 8.32 -1.45 0.22
CA LYS A 128 8.56 -2.55 -0.73
C LYS A 128 9.54 -3.58 -0.16
N ILE A 129 9.24 -4.09 1.04
CA ILE A 129 10.11 -5.01 1.79
C ILE A 129 10.42 -6.28 0.97
N ALA A 130 9.40 -6.90 0.35
CA ALA A 130 9.58 -8.08 -0.49
C ALA A 130 10.58 -7.84 -1.64
N LEU A 131 10.55 -6.66 -2.26
CA LEU A 131 11.48 -6.31 -3.33
C LEU A 131 12.91 -6.18 -2.82
N MET A 132 13.09 -5.58 -1.65
CA MET A 132 14.42 -5.47 -1.03
C MET A 132 15.01 -6.85 -0.75
N CYS A 133 14.22 -7.80 -0.24
CA CYS A 133 14.66 -9.17 0.04
C CYS A 133 15.07 -9.90 -1.24
N ILE A 134 14.32 -9.77 -2.34
CA ILE A 134 14.69 -10.35 -3.64
C ILE A 134 16.00 -9.74 -4.17
N TYR A 135 16.20 -8.44 -4.00
CA TYR A 135 17.43 -7.75 -4.43
C TYR A 135 18.67 -8.19 -3.65
N CYS A 136 18.50 -8.79 -2.46
CA CYS A 136 19.61 -9.40 -1.73
C CYS A 136 20.20 -10.57 -2.52
N LYS A 137 19.34 -11.45 -3.07
CA LYS A 137 19.74 -12.64 -3.84
C LYS A 137 20.05 -12.36 -5.30
N ILE A 138 19.14 -11.72 -6.04
CA ILE A 138 19.20 -11.72 -7.51
C ILE A 138 20.21 -10.71 -8.08
N LYS A 139 20.53 -9.64 -7.33
CA LYS A 139 21.45 -8.56 -7.78
C LYS A 139 21.17 -8.09 -9.22
N PRO A 140 19.97 -7.54 -9.51
CA PRO A 140 19.59 -7.21 -10.88
C PRO A 140 20.45 -6.08 -11.46
N ASP A 141 21.11 -6.33 -12.59
CA ASP A 141 21.99 -5.38 -13.27
C ASP A 141 21.24 -4.56 -14.33
N GLY A 142 20.20 -5.16 -14.94
CA GLY A 142 19.40 -4.56 -16.01
C GLY A 142 17.94 -4.26 -15.63
N ASP A 143 17.28 -3.41 -16.41
CA ASP A 143 15.88 -3.03 -16.16
C ASP A 143 14.90 -4.20 -16.32
N ASP A 144 15.18 -5.13 -17.24
CA ASP A 144 14.39 -6.36 -17.41
C ASP A 144 14.45 -7.26 -16.17
N GLU A 145 15.59 -7.32 -15.51
CA GLU A 145 15.76 -8.08 -14.26
C GLU A 145 15.07 -7.40 -13.10
N LYS A 146 15.16 -6.06 -13.01
CA LYS A 146 14.42 -5.29 -12.00
C LYS A 146 12.91 -5.48 -12.15
N LYS A 147 12.42 -5.53 -13.39
CA LYS A 147 11.02 -5.83 -13.71
C LYS A 147 10.66 -7.25 -13.26
N SER A 148 11.49 -8.23 -13.58
CA SER A 148 11.29 -9.63 -13.17
C SER A 148 11.27 -9.78 -11.64
N CYS A 149 12.22 -9.16 -10.94
CA CYS A 149 12.25 -9.12 -9.47
C CYS A 149 10.98 -8.51 -8.90
N SER A 150 10.49 -7.43 -9.49
CA SER A 150 9.22 -6.80 -9.10
C SER A 150 8.03 -7.73 -9.28
N GLU A 151 8.04 -8.56 -10.33
CA GLU A 151 7.02 -9.58 -10.56
C GLU A 151 7.12 -10.71 -9.52
N TRP A 152 8.31 -11.19 -9.20
CA TRP A 152 8.52 -12.27 -8.23
C TRP A 152 8.11 -11.91 -6.80
N THR A 153 8.05 -10.62 -6.44
CA THR A 153 7.50 -10.19 -5.14
C THR A 153 6.07 -10.70 -4.88
N ILE A 154 5.31 -10.98 -5.94
CA ILE A 154 3.94 -11.47 -5.86
C ILE A 154 3.87 -12.82 -5.13
N TRP A 155 4.84 -13.72 -5.35
CA TRP A 155 4.85 -15.00 -4.64
C TRP A 155 5.14 -14.83 -3.15
N LEU A 156 6.13 -14.01 -2.80
CA LEU A 156 6.47 -13.72 -1.40
C LEU A 156 5.27 -13.10 -0.65
N GLU A 157 4.63 -12.10 -1.24
CA GLU A 157 3.47 -11.42 -0.65
C GLU A 157 2.25 -12.35 -0.52
N GLN A 158 2.02 -13.22 -1.50
CA GLN A 158 0.92 -14.18 -1.43
C GLN A 158 1.18 -15.28 -0.41
N ALA A 159 2.39 -15.86 -0.38
CA ALA A 159 2.77 -16.88 0.58
C ALA A 159 2.66 -16.36 2.03
N ASN A 160 3.15 -15.14 2.28
CA ASN A 160 3.04 -14.54 3.60
C ASN A 160 1.58 -14.28 4.00
N HIS A 161 0.74 -13.86 3.05
CA HIS A 161 -0.70 -13.69 3.32
C HIS A 161 -1.41 -15.01 3.61
N GLU A 162 -0.99 -16.12 2.98
CA GLU A 162 -1.51 -17.46 3.25
C GLU A 162 -0.83 -18.13 4.46
N ASN A 163 0.04 -17.39 5.19
CA ASN A 163 0.83 -17.88 6.32
C ASN A 163 1.61 -19.17 6.01
N ILE A 164 2.20 -19.24 4.82
CA ILE A 164 3.03 -20.37 4.43
C ILE A 164 4.34 -20.32 5.22
N GLU A 165 4.72 -21.41 5.88
CA GLU A 165 5.99 -21.51 6.57
C GLU A 165 7.17 -21.50 5.57
N PRO A 166 8.34 -20.94 5.93
CA PRO A 166 9.47 -20.87 5.01
C PRO A 166 9.89 -22.22 4.40
N ASP A 167 9.84 -23.29 5.20
CA ASP A 167 10.21 -24.64 4.77
C ASP A 167 9.22 -25.21 3.72
N ASP A 168 7.97 -24.77 3.76
CA ASP A 168 6.90 -25.20 2.84
C ASP A 168 6.78 -24.32 1.58
N PHE A 169 7.50 -23.19 1.53
CA PHE A 169 7.38 -22.20 0.47
C PHE A 169 7.58 -22.80 -0.94
N VAL A 170 8.61 -23.62 -1.10
CA VAL A 170 8.95 -24.22 -2.40
C VAL A 170 7.83 -25.15 -2.87
N ALA A 171 7.36 -26.04 -2.00
CA ALA A 171 6.27 -26.97 -2.31
C ALA A 171 4.97 -26.23 -2.65
N TRP A 172 4.65 -25.17 -1.90
CA TRP A 172 3.52 -24.30 -2.15
C TRP A 172 3.63 -23.58 -3.51
N ALA A 173 4.75 -22.93 -3.78
CA ALA A 173 4.95 -22.15 -5.00
C ALA A 173 4.96 -23.03 -6.26
N MET A 174 5.46 -24.27 -6.16
CA MET A 174 5.42 -25.24 -7.25
C MET A 174 3.98 -25.62 -7.64
N ARG A 175 3.08 -25.77 -6.67
CA ARG A 175 1.65 -26.10 -6.90
C ARG A 175 0.81 -24.89 -7.28
N THR A 176 1.30 -23.68 -7.04
CA THR A 176 0.53 -22.45 -7.23
C THR A 176 0.78 -21.82 -8.60
N ASN A 177 -0.26 -21.25 -9.20
CA ASN A 177 -0.18 -20.50 -10.45
C ASN A 177 0.17 -19.02 -10.18
N PHE A 178 1.19 -18.51 -10.86
CA PHE A 178 1.63 -17.12 -10.73
C PHE A 178 0.54 -16.11 -11.12
N LYS A 179 -0.30 -16.42 -12.13
CA LYS A 179 -1.39 -15.53 -12.55
C LYS A 179 -2.39 -15.32 -11.43
N ASP A 180 -2.77 -16.40 -10.75
CA ASP A 180 -3.73 -16.37 -9.65
C ASP A 180 -3.17 -15.59 -8.45
N CYS A 181 -1.89 -15.80 -8.09
CA CYS A 181 -1.23 -14.99 -7.07
C CYS A 181 -1.25 -13.50 -7.43
N ARG A 182 -0.97 -13.16 -8.69
CA ARG A 182 -0.94 -11.77 -9.17
C ARG A 182 -2.30 -11.10 -9.04
N GLU A 183 -3.38 -11.81 -9.36
CA GLU A 183 -4.74 -11.30 -9.22
C GLU A 183 -5.11 -11.08 -7.75
N LYS A 184 -4.90 -12.07 -6.89
CA LYS A 184 -5.14 -11.98 -5.44
C LYS A 184 -4.36 -10.82 -4.80
N VAL A 185 -3.07 -10.67 -5.10
CA VAL A 185 -2.23 -9.57 -4.60
C VAL A 185 -2.75 -8.21 -5.11
N ARG A 186 -3.14 -8.11 -6.38
CA ARG A 186 -3.70 -6.87 -6.94
C ARG A 186 -5.01 -6.49 -6.28
N GLU A 187 -5.90 -7.45 -6.06
CA GLU A 187 -7.17 -7.25 -5.38
C GLU A 187 -6.95 -6.72 -3.96
N ARG A 188 -6.07 -7.35 -3.17
CA ARG A 188 -5.73 -6.86 -1.82
C ARG A 188 -5.12 -5.46 -1.83
N ARG A 189 -4.19 -5.19 -2.76
CA ARG A 189 -3.60 -3.85 -2.91
C ARG A 189 -4.63 -2.80 -3.32
N ARG A 190 -5.73 -3.18 -4.00
CA ARG A 190 -6.86 -2.29 -4.29
C ARG A 190 -7.73 -2.10 -3.05
N ALA A 191 -8.08 -3.18 -2.35
CA ALA A 191 -8.89 -3.12 -1.13
C ALA A 191 -8.23 -2.32 0.00
N GLY A 192 -6.91 -2.42 0.15
CA GLY A 192 -6.13 -1.65 1.14
C GLY A 192 -5.96 -0.17 0.79
N ARG A 193 -6.33 0.26 -0.41
CA ARG A 193 -6.45 1.70 -0.73
C ARG A 193 -7.83 2.13 -0.26
N LYS A 194 -7.88 2.97 0.77
CA LYS A 194 -9.14 3.54 1.29
C LYS A 194 -10.05 3.95 0.12
N PRO A 195 -11.33 3.54 0.10
CA PRO A 195 -12.29 4.02 -0.88
C PRO A 195 -12.39 5.54 -0.71
N GLY A 196 -11.78 6.29 -1.63
CA GLY A 196 -11.56 7.74 -1.52
C GLY A 196 -10.16 8.21 -1.95
N ALA A 197 -9.15 7.34 -1.96
CA ALA A 197 -7.80 7.67 -2.45
C ALA A 197 -7.57 7.31 -3.94
N TYR A 198 -8.57 6.72 -4.61
CA TYR A 198 -8.53 6.46 -6.04
C TYR A 198 -9.11 7.67 -6.78
N ILE A 199 -8.24 8.62 -7.09
CA ILE A 199 -8.51 9.58 -8.17
C ILE A 199 -8.09 8.85 -9.45
N PRO A 200 -9.03 8.42 -10.32
CA PRO A 200 -8.68 7.81 -11.60
C PRO A 200 -7.70 8.72 -12.36
N ALA A 201 -6.80 8.15 -13.16
CA ALA A 201 -5.79 8.94 -13.89
C ALA A 201 -6.39 10.07 -14.75
N ALA A 202 -7.66 9.95 -15.16
CA ALA A 202 -8.44 11.00 -15.82
C ALA A 202 -8.73 12.23 -14.94
N ALA A 203 -8.76 12.07 -13.62
CA ALA A 203 -8.99 13.11 -12.62
C ALA A 203 -7.69 13.65 -12.00
N ARG A 204 -6.51 13.26 -12.51
CA ARG A 204 -5.21 13.92 -12.22
C ARG A 204 -4.99 15.22 -13.00
N ARG A 205 -6.05 15.87 -13.46
CA ARG A 205 -5.97 17.29 -13.78
C ARG A 205 -6.06 18.01 -12.45
N VAL A 206 -4.91 18.38 -11.89
CA VAL A 206 -4.88 19.44 -10.89
C VAL A 206 -5.67 20.60 -11.51
N PRO A 207 -6.70 21.15 -10.84
CA PRO A 207 -7.34 22.36 -11.32
C PRO A 207 -6.27 23.41 -11.48
N ARG A 208 -5.90 23.69 -12.74
CA ARG A 208 -4.96 24.76 -13.05
C ARG A 208 -5.76 26.03 -12.92
N LEU A 209 -5.78 26.56 -11.70
CA LEU A 209 -6.16 27.94 -11.46
C LEU A 209 -5.01 28.82 -11.94
N SER A 210 -5.21 29.56 -13.01
CA SER A 210 -4.34 30.69 -13.37
C SER A 210 -5.12 31.97 -13.19
N LEU A 211 -4.52 32.94 -12.51
CA LEU A 211 -5.09 34.26 -12.30
C LEU A 211 -4.16 35.28 -12.93
N ARG A 212 -4.73 36.14 -13.78
CA ARG A 212 -4.03 37.26 -14.40
C ARG A 212 -4.78 38.53 -14.08
N GLU A 213 -4.13 39.42 -13.35
CA GLU A 213 -4.66 40.75 -13.07
C GLU A 213 -4.57 41.62 -14.33
N THR A 214 -5.62 42.39 -14.59
CA THR A 214 -5.72 43.32 -15.72
C THR A 214 -6.19 44.69 -15.21
N ALA A 215 -6.07 45.74 -16.03
CA ALA A 215 -6.52 47.08 -15.62
C ALA A 215 -8.03 47.15 -15.30
N GLU A 216 -8.81 46.22 -15.84
CA GLU A 216 -10.28 46.17 -15.72
C GLU A 216 -10.76 45.17 -14.65
N GLY A 217 -9.86 44.37 -14.07
CA GLY A 217 -10.18 43.38 -13.04
C GLY A 217 -9.23 42.18 -13.05
N ALA A 218 -9.76 40.96 -13.10
CA ALA A 218 -8.96 39.74 -13.17
C ALA A 218 -9.55 38.69 -14.10
N ASP A 219 -8.70 38.10 -14.94
CA ASP A 219 -9.02 36.92 -15.73
C ASP A 219 -8.57 35.67 -14.96
N ILE A 220 -9.52 34.77 -14.75
CA ILE A 220 -9.35 33.53 -14.01
C ILE A 220 -9.61 32.39 -14.96
N THR A 221 -8.63 31.51 -15.12
CA THR A 221 -8.84 30.22 -15.78
C THR A 221 -8.90 29.14 -14.73
N LEU A 222 -10.00 28.38 -14.68
CA LEU A 222 -10.13 27.20 -13.84
C LEU A 222 -10.57 26.03 -14.71
N ASP A 223 -9.72 25.00 -14.80
CA ASP A 223 -9.97 23.81 -15.61
C ASP A 223 -10.26 24.11 -17.10
N GLY A 224 -9.64 25.16 -17.63
CA GLY A 224 -9.81 25.60 -19.02
C GLY A 224 -11.11 26.36 -19.28
N ARG A 225 -11.88 26.69 -18.23
CA ARG A 225 -12.97 27.67 -18.31
C ARG A 225 -12.42 29.03 -17.92
N GLU A 226 -12.71 30.02 -18.77
CA GLU A 226 -12.33 31.40 -18.57
C GLU A 226 -13.46 32.15 -17.86
N PHE A 227 -13.09 32.90 -16.84
CA PHE A 227 -13.95 33.79 -16.09
C PHE A 227 -13.27 35.15 -16.04
N SER A 228 -14.01 36.22 -16.26
CA SER A 228 -13.52 37.58 -16.04
C SER A 228 -14.32 38.20 -14.91
N ILE A 229 -13.62 38.71 -13.91
CA ILE A 229 -14.20 39.42 -12.77
C ILE A 229 -13.87 40.90 -12.94
N SER A 230 -14.87 41.77 -12.82
CA SER A 230 -14.65 43.21 -12.84
C SER A 230 -13.90 43.67 -11.60
N LYS A 231 -13.12 44.74 -11.72
CA LYS A 231 -12.35 45.34 -10.62
C LYS A 231 -13.18 45.58 -9.35
N SER A 232 -14.40 46.10 -9.49
CA SER A 232 -15.30 46.34 -8.36
C SER A 232 -15.64 45.07 -7.55
N VAL A 233 -15.81 43.93 -8.24
CA VAL A 233 -16.12 42.65 -7.60
C VAL A 233 -14.86 42.05 -6.99
N LEU A 234 -13.70 42.22 -7.65
CA LEU A 234 -12.41 41.79 -7.11
C LEU A 234 -12.09 42.51 -5.79
N ASP A 235 -12.29 43.83 -5.75
CA ASP A 235 -12.08 44.66 -4.54
C ASP A 235 -13.01 44.23 -3.39
N GLU A 236 -14.27 43.91 -3.68
CA GLU A 236 -15.22 43.40 -2.68
C GLU A 236 -14.80 42.03 -2.12
N VAL A 237 -14.29 41.14 -2.98
CA VAL A 237 -13.78 39.82 -2.57
C VAL A 237 -12.54 39.95 -1.68
N ILE A 238 -11.60 40.83 -2.03
CA ILE A 238 -10.41 41.11 -1.22
C ILE A 238 -10.82 41.61 0.16
N ALA A 239 -11.70 42.61 0.24
CA ALA A 239 -12.18 43.15 1.50
C ALA A 239 -12.84 42.09 2.40
N LYS A 240 -13.59 41.15 1.82
CA LYS A 240 -14.18 40.03 2.57
C LYS A 240 -13.14 39.04 3.07
N ILE A 241 -12.10 38.76 2.29
CA ILE A 241 -11.00 37.88 2.70
C ILE A 241 -10.23 38.52 3.85
N GLU A 242 -9.92 39.81 3.77
CA GLU A 242 -9.24 40.56 4.83
C GLU A 242 -10.05 40.60 6.12
N GLN A 243 -11.38 40.79 6.03
CA GLN A 243 -12.27 40.74 7.19
C GLN A 243 -12.40 39.34 7.81
N ALA A 244 -12.30 38.29 6.99
CA ALA A 244 -12.38 36.90 7.44
C ALA A 244 -11.03 36.34 7.93
N ALA A 245 -9.91 36.99 7.60
CA ALA A 245 -8.59 36.57 8.05
C ALA A 245 -8.43 36.87 9.55
N PRO A 246 -8.14 35.86 10.39
CA PRO A 246 -7.83 36.10 11.79
C PRO A 246 -6.59 36.98 11.88
N ALA A 247 -6.62 37.99 12.77
CA ALA A 247 -5.65 39.09 12.90
C ALA A 247 -4.17 38.71 13.18
N GLY A 248 -3.78 37.45 13.01
CA GLY A 248 -2.45 36.94 13.30
C GLY A 248 -1.70 36.31 12.12
N LEU A 249 -2.20 36.34 10.88
CA LEU A 249 -1.56 35.64 9.75
C LEU A 249 -0.85 36.52 8.70
N LEU A 250 -0.86 37.85 8.87
CA LEU A 250 -0.11 38.78 8.02
C LEU A 250 1.01 39.45 8.84
N HIS A 251 1.96 38.65 9.34
CA HIS A 251 3.29 39.18 9.67
C HIS A 251 4.08 39.24 8.36
N SER A 252 4.15 40.43 7.78
CA SER A 252 5.14 40.77 6.76
C SER A 252 6.52 40.61 7.39
N SER A 253 7.21 39.54 7.03
CA SER A 253 8.64 39.38 7.28
C SER A 253 9.41 40.31 6.32
N ASP A 254 9.36 41.61 6.62
CA ASP A 254 10.16 42.66 5.98
C ASP A 254 11.34 43.02 6.90
N ASP A 255 12.10 42.03 7.34
CA ASP A 255 13.36 42.23 8.08
C ASP A 255 14.40 41.23 7.57
N ASP A 256 14.99 41.49 6.39
CA ASP A 256 16.41 41.18 6.16
C ASP A 256 16.99 41.99 4.98
N ALA A 257 17.21 43.27 5.22
CA ALA A 257 18.07 44.12 4.41
C ALA A 257 19.23 44.62 5.27
N GLY A 258 20.03 43.69 5.78
CA GLY A 258 21.34 43.97 6.39
C GLY A 258 22.44 43.90 5.36
N ALA A 259 22.72 45.03 4.71
CA ALA A 259 23.97 45.26 4.02
C ALA A 259 25.11 45.25 5.06
N ASP A 260 26.13 44.41 4.85
CA ASP A 260 27.43 44.65 5.48
C ASP A 260 28.54 44.41 4.47
N SER A 261 28.98 45.54 3.91
CA SER A 261 30.19 45.72 3.15
C SER A 261 31.31 46.08 4.13
N HIS A 262 32.29 45.21 4.30
CA HIS A 262 33.59 45.60 4.86
C HIS A 262 34.73 44.91 4.09
N GLU A 263 35.56 45.80 3.53
CA GLU A 263 36.99 45.73 3.15
C GLU A 263 37.69 44.38 2.93
#